data_AF-A0AAN6LSN5-F1
#
_entry.id   AF-A0AAN6LSN5-F1
#
_cell.length_a   1.000
_cell.length_b   1.000
_cell.length_c   1.000
_cell.angle_alpha   90.00
_cell.angle_beta   90.00
_cell.angle_gamma   90.00
#
_symmetry.space_group_name_H-M   'P 1'
#
loop_
_entity.id
_entity.type
_entity.pdbx_description
1 polymer ?
#
loop_
_entity_poly.entity_id
_entity_poly.type
_entity_poly.pdbx_seq_one_letter_code
_entity_poly.pdbx_strand_id
1 'polypeptide(L)'
;MSDILTQIQDELDMLLNQMQSSFAYIRVRAPPATIPGQPTLSSYAEHQHQTALQANPNNPHLPPAPDPPVSQEQYQKDIAELSRDMVFKEKQIEALISALPGLKNSEEEQLARMKELEAELEALEGEREEAVREKEALVKRVEEKIRTQFRWRWRSDSMKPLLGGIQKYNIGATNVQRTVGMQPAFDGLRPEQKSSDTKLLMDTDPSGDGAD
;
A
#
# COMPACT_ATOMS: atom_id res chain seq x y z
N MET A 1 -2.41 -1.16 7.46
CA MET A 1 -3.80 -1.59 7.67
C MET A 1 -4.14 -1.18 9.09
N SER A 2 -4.88 -0.10 9.27
CA SER A 2 -5.37 0.29 10.60
C SER A 2 -6.45 -0.70 10.99
N ASP A 3 -6.46 -1.13 12.24
CA ASP A 3 -7.53 -1.95 12.81
C ASP A 3 -8.86 -1.18 12.69
N ILE A 4 -9.95 -1.87 12.35
CA ILE A 4 -11.28 -1.26 12.19
C ILE A 4 -11.73 -0.63 13.51
N LEU A 5 -11.33 -1.22 14.65
CA LEU A 5 -11.60 -0.64 15.96
C LEU A 5 -10.85 0.68 16.18
N THR A 6 -9.58 0.76 15.77
CA THR A 6 -8.81 2.03 15.79
C THR A 6 -9.44 3.06 14.86
N GLN A 7 -9.87 2.64 13.67
CA GLN A 7 -10.51 3.52 12.70
C GLN A 7 -11.83 4.11 13.23
N ILE A 8 -12.64 3.33 13.96
CA ILE A 8 -13.86 3.82 14.59
C ILE A 8 -13.52 4.88 15.66
N GLN A 9 -12.47 4.66 16.45
CA GLN A 9 -12.02 5.64 17.46
C GLN A 9 -11.61 6.97 16.79
N ASP A 10 -10.81 6.91 15.72
CA ASP A 10 -10.36 8.09 14.98
C ASP A 10 -11.55 8.88 14.39
N GLU A 11 -12.54 8.20 13.80
CA GLU A 11 -13.72 8.86 13.23
C GLU A 11 -14.65 9.44 14.30
N LEU A 12 -14.75 8.81 15.49
CA LEU A 12 -15.50 9.36 16.63
C LEU A 12 -14.85 10.64 17.16
N ASP A 13 -13.52 10.65 17.30
CA ASP A 13 -12.77 11.83 17.74
C ASP A 13 -12.91 12.97 16.72
N MET A 14 -12.87 12.65 15.42
CA MET A 14 -13.07 13.64 14.37
C MET A 14 -14.50 14.20 14.38
N LEU A 15 -15.52 13.36 14.62
CA LEU A 15 -16.91 13.80 14.78
C LEU A 15 -17.06 14.75 15.98
N LEU A 16 -16.46 14.41 17.12
CA LEU A 16 -16.47 15.26 18.32
C LEU A 16 -15.81 16.62 18.06
N ASN A 17 -14.68 16.63 17.37
CA ASN A 17 -14.01 17.88 16.99
C ASN A 17 -14.88 18.71 16.02
N GLN A 18 -15.56 18.08 15.08
CA GLN A 18 -16.49 18.74 14.17
C GLN A 18 -17.70 19.32 14.91
N MET A 19 -18.26 18.61 15.89
CA MET A 19 -19.32 19.11 16.75
C MET A 19 -18.86 20.32 17.58
N GLN A 20 -17.69 20.25 18.20
CA GLN A 20 -17.16 21.38 18.97
C GLN A 20 -16.91 22.61 18.09
N SER A 21 -16.33 22.40 16.91
CA SER A 21 -16.13 23.45 15.91
C SER A 21 -17.46 24.04 15.44
N SER A 22 -18.50 23.21 15.31
CA SER A 22 -19.85 23.68 14.95
C SER A 22 -20.48 24.58 16.00
N PHE A 23 -20.36 24.23 17.28
CA PHE A 23 -20.85 25.06 18.36
C PHE A 23 -20.08 26.38 18.44
N ALA A 24 -18.76 26.34 18.23
CA ALA A 24 -17.95 27.55 18.15
C ALA A 24 -18.37 28.44 16.98
N TYR A 25 -18.59 27.86 15.80
CA TYR A 25 -19.08 28.57 14.62
C TYR A 25 -20.43 29.23 14.88
N ILE A 26 -21.41 28.49 15.42
CA ILE A 26 -22.73 29.02 15.79
C ILE A 26 -22.60 30.18 16.76
N ARG A 27 -21.79 30.01 17.82
CA ARG A 27 -21.64 31.04 18.86
C ARG A 27 -21.02 32.34 18.34
N VAL A 28 -20.03 32.24 17.46
CA VAL A 28 -19.25 33.39 16.98
C VAL A 28 -19.91 34.06 15.77
N ARG A 29 -20.51 33.28 14.87
CA ARG A 29 -21.04 33.76 13.58
C ARG A 29 -22.55 33.87 13.50
N ALA A 30 -23.30 33.49 14.55
CA ALA A 30 -24.75 33.68 14.57
C ALA A 30 -25.09 35.17 14.43
N PRO A 31 -25.83 35.57 13.38
CA PRO A 31 -26.34 36.92 13.26
C PRO A 31 -27.36 37.21 14.38
N PRO A 32 -27.40 38.44 14.90
CA PRO A 32 -28.34 38.83 15.94
C PRO A 32 -29.78 38.77 15.41
N ALA A 33 -30.69 38.20 16.21
CA ALA A 33 -32.10 38.14 15.85
C ALA A 33 -32.73 39.55 15.87
N THR A 34 -33.47 39.89 14.81
CA THR A 34 -34.23 41.15 14.74
C THR A 34 -35.60 40.95 15.38
N ILE A 35 -35.81 41.55 16.56
CA ILE A 35 -37.12 41.54 17.23
C ILE A 35 -37.87 42.82 16.83
N PRO A 36 -39.13 42.72 16.36
CA PRO A 36 -39.90 43.89 15.96
C PRO A 36 -40.06 44.86 17.14
N GLY A 37 -39.68 46.13 16.93
CA GLY A 37 -39.75 47.19 17.95
C GLY A 37 -38.51 47.35 18.83
N GLN A 38 -37.45 46.57 18.64
CA GLN A 38 -36.17 46.75 19.34
C GLN A 38 -35.03 47.18 18.39
N PRO A 39 -34.05 47.96 18.88
CA PRO A 39 -32.85 48.27 18.12
C PRO A 39 -32.01 47.00 17.89
N THR A 40 -31.40 46.91 16.71
CA THR A 40 -30.50 45.80 16.36
C THR A 40 -29.28 45.82 17.28
N LEU A 41 -29.06 44.74 18.02
CA LEU A 41 -27.88 44.56 18.85
C LEU A 41 -26.68 44.13 18.00
N SER A 42 -25.48 44.48 18.46
CA SER A 42 -24.21 44.00 17.86
C SER A 42 -24.08 42.47 18.01
N SER A 43 -23.32 41.84 17.12
CA SER A 43 -23.06 40.40 17.22
C SER A 43 -22.30 40.04 18.51
N TYR A 44 -22.38 38.77 18.93
CA TYR A 44 -21.69 38.30 20.13
C TYR A 44 -20.18 38.54 20.07
N ALA A 45 -19.56 38.24 18.93
CA ALA A 45 -18.12 38.43 18.70
C ALA A 45 -17.70 39.91 18.85
N GLU A 46 -18.53 40.81 18.34
CA GLU A 46 -18.29 42.25 18.39
C GLU A 46 -18.46 42.81 19.81
N HIS A 47 -19.45 42.32 20.55
CA HIS A 47 -19.61 42.65 21.97
C HIS A 47 -18.41 42.16 22.81
N GLN A 48 -17.90 40.96 22.56
CA GLN A 48 -16.72 40.45 23.26
C GLN A 48 -15.47 41.30 22.97
N HIS A 49 -15.26 41.67 21.71
CA HIS A 49 -14.13 42.51 21.31
C HIS A 49 -14.20 43.92 21.92
N GLN A 50 -15.38 44.55 21.93
CA GLN A 50 -15.60 45.84 22.61
C GLN A 50 -15.35 45.75 24.11
N THR A 51 -15.81 44.67 24.77
CA THR A 51 -15.58 44.46 26.20
C THR A 51 -14.10 44.30 26.52
N ALA A 52 -13.36 43.56 25.68
CA ALA A 52 -11.92 43.36 25.85
C ALA A 52 -11.13 44.67 25.69
N LEU A 53 -11.50 45.51 24.70
CA LEU A 53 -10.89 46.83 24.50
C LEU A 53 -11.13 47.78 25.67
N GLN A 54 -12.33 47.76 26.27
CA GLN A 54 -12.67 48.59 27.43
C GLN A 54 -11.95 48.14 28.70
N ALA A 55 -11.74 46.83 28.87
CA ALA A 55 -11.10 46.29 30.06
C ALA A 55 -9.60 46.58 30.12
N ASN A 56 -8.87 46.42 29.00
CA ASN A 56 -7.46 46.77 28.95
C ASN A 56 -6.98 47.03 27.50
N PRO A 57 -6.91 48.28 27.04
CA PRO A 57 -6.57 48.61 25.65
C PRO A 57 -5.11 48.31 25.26
N ASN A 58 -4.24 48.01 26.23
CA ASN A 58 -2.80 47.76 25.99
C ASN A 58 -2.39 46.30 26.22
N ASN A 59 -3.35 45.37 26.24
CA ASN A 59 -3.09 43.97 26.52
C ASN A 59 -2.56 43.25 25.26
N PRO A 60 -1.36 42.65 25.26
CA PRO A 60 -0.81 41.93 24.11
C PRO A 60 -1.59 40.64 23.76
N HIS A 61 -2.57 40.25 24.57
CA HIS A 61 -3.47 39.12 24.35
C HIS A 61 -4.91 39.58 24.04
N LEU A 62 -5.05 40.64 23.24
CA LEU A 62 -6.37 41.01 22.72
C LEU A 62 -6.90 39.89 21.81
N PRO A 63 -8.18 39.50 21.94
CA PRO A 63 -8.80 38.61 20.97
C PRO A 63 -8.73 39.26 19.57
N PRO A 64 -8.50 38.48 18.51
CA PRO A 64 -8.43 38.99 17.15
C PRO A 64 -9.71 39.76 16.78
N ALA A 65 -9.57 40.76 15.91
CA ALA A 65 -10.72 41.51 15.40
C ALA A 65 -11.75 40.52 14.83
N PRO A 66 -13.04 40.67 15.18
CA PRO A 66 -14.08 39.78 14.69
C PRO A 66 -14.17 39.86 13.17
N ASP A 67 -14.31 38.70 12.52
CA ASP A 67 -14.63 38.63 11.10
C ASP A 67 -15.93 39.39 10.80
N PRO A 68 -16.10 39.95 9.58
CA PRO A 68 -17.34 40.60 9.20
C PRO A 68 -18.54 39.65 9.37
N PRO A 69 -19.69 40.15 9.87
CA PRO A 69 -20.87 39.33 10.09
C PRO A 69 -21.33 38.72 8.76
N VAL A 70 -21.54 37.39 8.76
CA VAL A 70 -22.12 36.67 7.63
C VAL A 70 -23.59 37.05 7.45
N SER A 71 -24.06 37.06 6.21
CA SER A 71 -25.49 37.26 5.94
C SER A 71 -26.32 36.11 6.54
N GLN A 72 -27.58 36.38 6.89
CA GLN A 72 -28.49 35.34 7.41
C GLN A 72 -28.56 34.14 6.46
N GLU A 73 -28.63 34.39 5.15
CA GLU A 73 -28.69 33.34 4.13
C GLU A 73 -27.41 32.50 4.09
N GLN A 74 -26.24 33.14 4.16
CA GLN A 74 -24.96 32.43 4.18
C GLN A 74 -24.82 31.61 5.46
N TYR A 75 -25.20 32.17 6.61
CA TYR A 75 -25.18 31.46 7.88
C TYR A 75 -26.06 30.20 7.84
N GLN A 76 -27.29 30.31 7.33
CA GLN A 76 -28.19 29.15 7.20
C GLN A 76 -27.62 28.09 6.25
N LYS A 77 -26.96 28.51 5.16
CA LYS A 77 -26.28 27.60 4.23
C LYS A 77 -25.11 26.89 4.91
N ASP A 78 -24.29 27.60 5.67
CA ASP A 78 -23.14 27.04 6.38
C ASP A 78 -23.59 26.02 7.45
N ILE A 79 -24.69 26.31 8.18
CA ILE A 79 -25.29 25.36 9.12
C ILE A 79 -25.85 24.12 8.42
N ALA A 80 -26.47 24.30 7.24
CA ALA A 80 -26.98 23.18 6.45
C ALA A 80 -25.84 22.28 5.93
N GLU A 81 -24.72 22.85 5.50
CA GLU A 81 -23.53 22.11 5.09
C GLU A 81 -22.91 21.34 6.27
N LEU A 82 -22.73 22.03 7.39
CA LEU A 82 -22.15 21.46 8.60
C LEU A 82 -22.98 20.31 9.18
N SER A 83 -24.31 20.46 9.18
CA SER A 83 -25.22 19.39 9.60
C SER A 83 -25.22 18.21 8.63
N ARG A 84 -25.15 18.46 7.32
CA ARG A 84 -25.01 17.40 6.31
C ARG A 84 -23.74 16.59 6.50
N ASP A 85 -22.62 17.26 6.77
CA ASP A 85 -21.34 16.60 6.99
C ASP A 85 -21.35 15.74 8.26
N MET A 86 -21.97 16.23 9.35
CA MET A 86 -22.16 15.42 10.57
C MET A 86 -22.97 14.15 10.30
N VAL A 87 -24.08 14.25 9.58
CA VAL A 87 -24.91 13.08 9.22
C VAL A 87 -24.12 12.11 8.34
N PHE A 88 -23.32 12.63 7.40
CA PHE A 88 -22.49 11.78 6.57
C PHE A 88 -21.43 11.04 7.39
N LYS A 89 -20.81 11.72 8.37
CA LYS A 89 -19.87 11.11 9.31
C LYS A 89 -20.51 10.05 10.20
N GLU A 90 -21.70 10.31 10.71
CA GLU A 90 -22.49 9.31 11.44
C GLU A 90 -22.73 8.06 10.59
N LYS A 91 -23.13 8.22 9.31
CA LYS A 91 -23.32 7.09 8.38
C LYS A 91 -22.02 6.33 8.11
N GLN A 92 -20.89 7.03 8.03
CA GLN A 92 -19.59 6.40 7.89
C GLN A 92 -19.25 5.54 9.13
N ILE A 93 -19.51 6.06 10.33
CA ILE A 93 -19.31 5.31 11.58
C ILE A 93 -20.25 4.10 11.64
N GLU A 94 -21.53 4.24 11.29
CA GLU A 94 -22.46 3.11 11.18
C GLU A 94 -21.96 2.05 10.20
N ALA A 95 -21.44 2.47 9.04
CA ALA A 95 -20.88 1.55 8.06
C ALA A 95 -19.65 0.81 8.62
N LEU A 96 -18.76 1.49 9.33
CA LEU A 96 -17.61 0.87 9.98
C LEU A 96 -18.03 -0.12 11.07
N ILE A 97 -19.02 0.22 11.89
CA ILE A 97 -19.59 -0.70 12.89
C ILE A 97 -20.18 -1.93 12.21
N SER A 98 -20.93 -1.75 11.11
CA SER A 98 -21.53 -2.87 10.36
C SER A 98 -20.49 -3.78 9.70
N ALA A 99 -19.31 -3.22 9.38
CA ALA A 99 -18.18 -3.92 8.81
C ALA A 99 -17.30 -4.63 9.86
N LEU A 100 -17.61 -4.50 11.15
CA LEU A 100 -16.82 -5.15 12.20
C LEU A 100 -16.82 -6.68 12.02
N PRO A 101 -15.63 -7.30 11.85
CA PRO A 101 -15.51 -8.73 11.70
C PRO A 101 -15.93 -9.40 13.01
N GLY A 102 -16.73 -10.47 12.91
CA GLY A 102 -17.18 -11.22 14.09
C GLY A 102 -18.38 -10.62 14.83
N LEU A 103 -18.92 -9.45 14.43
CA LEU A 103 -20.07 -8.83 15.10
C LEU A 103 -21.31 -9.76 15.16
N LYS A 104 -21.47 -10.65 14.18
CA LYS A 104 -22.61 -11.56 14.06
C LYS A 104 -22.36 -12.98 14.60
N ASN A 105 -21.11 -13.31 14.92
CA ASN A 105 -20.74 -14.67 15.33
C ASN A 105 -20.59 -14.70 16.85
N SER A 106 -21.11 -15.74 17.47
CA SER A 106 -20.87 -15.97 18.90
C SER A 106 -19.39 -16.27 19.18
N GLU A 107 -18.92 -16.00 20.39
CA GLU A 107 -17.55 -16.35 20.81
C GLU A 107 -17.26 -17.85 20.62
N GLU A 108 -18.25 -18.71 20.88
CA GLU A 108 -18.14 -20.16 20.71
C GLU A 108 -17.92 -20.55 19.24
N GLU A 109 -18.67 -19.96 18.30
CA GLU A 109 -18.46 -20.18 16.86
C GLU A 109 -17.09 -19.66 16.41
N GLN A 110 -16.62 -18.54 16.98
CA GLN A 110 -15.30 -18.01 16.68
C GLN A 110 -14.19 -18.95 17.16
N LEU A 111 -14.32 -19.49 18.38
CA LEU A 111 -13.39 -20.47 18.94
C LEU A 111 -13.40 -21.78 18.16
N ALA A 112 -14.58 -22.28 17.78
CA ALA A 112 -14.71 -23.47 16.95
C ALA A 112 -14.02 -23.29 15.60
N ARG A 113 -14.21 -22.13 14.95
CA ARG A 113 -13.53 -21.80 13.70
C ARG A 113 -12.02 -21.66 13.85
N MET A 114 -11.53 -21.10 14.97
CA MET A 114 -10.09 -21.06 15.23
C MET A 114 -9.52 -22.47 15.36
N LYS A 115 -10.20 -23.37 16.07
CA LYS A 115 -9.76 -24.76 16.22
C LYS A 115 -9.77 -25.54 14.90
N GLU A 116 -10.76 -25.29 14.04
CA GLU A 116 -10.81 -25.86 12.69
C GLU A 116 -9.62 -25.39 11.84
N LEU A 117 -9.36 -24.08 11.83
CA LEU A 117 -8.22 -23.50 11.10
C LEU A 117 -6.88 -24.00 11.63
N GLU A 118 -6.73 -24.19 12.94
CA GLU A 118 -5.53 -24.80 13.54
C GLU A 118 -5.32 -26.23 13.03
N ALA A 119 -6.38 -27.04 12.97
CA ALA A 119 -6.30 -28.40 12.45
C ALA A 119 -5.98 -28.44 10.94
N GLU A 120 -6.56 -27.53 10.15
CA GLU A 120 -6.22 -27.38 8.73
C GLU A 120 -4.75 -26.97 8.52
N LEU A 121 -4.24 -26.05 9.35
CA LEU A 121 -2.84 -25.64 9.31
C LEU A 121 -1.91 -26.80 9.66
N GLU A 122 -2.22 -27.58 10.69
CA GLU A 122 -1.43 -28.76 11.07
C GLU A 122 -1.38 -29.81 9.94
N ALA A 123 -2.52 -30.06 9.29
CA ALA A 123 -2.59 -30.97 8.15
C ALA A 123 -1.75 -30.47 6.95
N LEU A 124 -1.85 -29.18 6.62
CA LEU A 124 -1.07 -28.55 5.53
C LEU A 124 0.43 -28.54 5.83
N GLU A 125 0.82 -28.33 7.09
CA GLU A 125 2.22 -28.45 7.50
C GLU A 125 2.73 -29.89 7.35
N GLY A 126 1.93 -30.89 7.72
CA GLY A 126 2.25 -32.30 7.48
C GLY A 126 2.47 -32.62 6.00
N GLU A 127 1.56 -32.17 5.13
CA GLU A 127 1.70 -32.35 3.67
C GLU A 127 2.96 -31.65 3.14
N ARG A 128 3.23 -30.42 3.63
CA ARG A 128 4.45 -29.68 3.27
C ARG A 128 5.70 -30.46 3.67
N GLU A 129 5.75 -31.04 4.87
CA GLU A 129 6.90 -31.83 5.33
C GLU A 129 7.13 -33.08 4.48
N GLU A 130 6.06 -33.78 4.10
CA GLU A 130 6.14 -34.95 3.21
C GLU A 130 6.63 -34.55 1.82
N ALA A 131 6.08 -33.49 1.23
CA ALA A 131 6.51 -32.98 -0.06
C ALA A 131 7.99 -32.54 -0.04
N VAL A 132 8.46 -31.93 1.05
CA VAL A 132 9.88 -31.59 1.24
C VAL A 132 10.74 -32.85 1.33
N ARG A 133 10.31 -33.86 2.08
CA ARG A 133 11.03 -35.14 2.21
C ARG A 133 11.17 -35.86 0.88
N GLU A 134 10.10 -35.91 0.09
CA GLU A 134 10.12 -36.51 -1.24
C GLU A 134 11.03 -35.73 -2.19
N LYS A 135 10.94 -34.39 -2.18
CA LYS A 135 11.83 -33.52 -2.94
C LYS A 135 13.30 -33.79 -2.59
N GLU A 136 13.65 -33.86 -1.31
CA GLU A 136 15.02 -34.15 -0.87
C GLU A 136 15.50 -35.52 -1.33
N ALA A 137 14.63 -36.53 -1.25
CA ALA A 137 14.95 -37.88 -1.74
C ALA A 137 15.20 -37.89 -3.26
N LEU A 138 14.40 -37.16 -4.04
CA LEU A 138 14.59 -37.02 -5.48
C LEU A 138 15.88 -36.27 -5.82
N VAL A 139 16.17 -35.16 -5.12
CA VAL A 139 17.42 -34.40 -5.28
C VAL A 139 18.62 -35.31 -5.04
N LYS A 140 18.62 -36.09 -3.94
CA LYS A 140 19.70 -37.03 -3.62
C LYS A 140 19.92 -38.08 -4.71
N ARG A 141 18.84 -38.63 -5.29
CA ARG A 141 18.93 -39.59 -6.42
C ARG A 141 19.55 -38.95 -7.66
N VAL A 142 19.17 -37.71 -7.97
CA VAL A 142 19.72 -36.96 -9.11
C VAL A 142 21.19 -36.66 -8.88
N GLU A 143 21.57 -36.18 -7.69
CA GLU A 143 22.95 -35.92 -7.30
C GLU A 143 23.83 -37.16 -7.41
N GLU A 144 23.34 -38.33 -6.99
CA GLU A 144 24.08 -39.59 -7.08
C GLU A 144 24.34 -40.00 -8.54
N LYS A 145 23.34 -39.86 -9.43
CA LYS A 145 23.50 -40.11 -10.86
C LYS A 145 24.51 -39.15 -11.49
N ILE A 146 24.43 -37.86 -11.17
CA ILE A 146 25.38 -36.84 -11.65
C ILE A 146 26.79 -37.17 -11.14
N ARG A 147 26.95 -37.48 -9.85
CA ARG A 147 28.24 -37.84 -9.25
C ARG A 147 28.83 -39.10 -9.89
N THR A 148 28.01 -40.11 -10.15
CA THR A 148 28.44 -41.35 -10.79
C THR A 148 28.86 -41.13 -12.23
N GLN A 149 28.08 -40.39 -13.02
CA GLN A 149 28.43 -40.03 -14.39
C GLN A 149 29.72 -39.21 -14.44
N PHE A 150 29.86 -38.23 -13.55
CA PHE A 150 31.05 -37.40 -13.44
C PHE A 150 32.28 -38.25 -13.06
N ARG A 151 32.14 -39.18 -12.10
CA ARG A 151 33.20 -40.12 -11.72
C ARG A 151 33.61 -41.04 -12.88
N TRP A 152 32.67 -41.56 -13.65
CA TRP A 152 32.96 -42.36 -14.84
C TRP A 152 33.66 -41.55 -15.93
N ARG A 153 33.20 -40.33 -16.20
CA ARG A 153 33.83 -39.42 -17.17
C ARG A 153 35.24 -39.05 -16.74
N TRP A 154 35.42 -38.68 -15.47
CA TRP A 154 36.73 -38.35 -14.91
C TRP A 154 37.68 -39.56 -14.96
N ARG A 155 37.23 -40.76 -14.55
CA ARG A 155 38.04 -41.99 -14.64
C ARG A 155 38.40 -42.35 -16.09
N SER A 156 37.48 -42.15 -17.03
CA SER A 156 37.73 -42.38 -18.46
C SER A 156 38.75 -41.37 -19.02
N ASP A 157 38.67 -40.10 -18.65
CA ASP A 157 39.63 -39.08 -19.07
C ASP A 157 41.00 -39.27 -18.40
N SER A 158 41.05 -39.71 -17.14
CA SER A 158 42.28 -40.07 -16.42
C SER A 158 42.95 -41.37 -16.91
N MET A 159 42.23 -42.25 -17.62
CA MET A 159 42.79 -43.47 -18.23
C MET A 159 43.32 -43.28 -19.66
N LYS A 160 42.99 -42.18 -20.33
CA LYS A 160 43.48 -41.85 -21.68
C LYS A 160 45.02 -41.77 -21.80
N PRO A 161 45.81 -41.27 -20.82
CA PRO A 161 47.26 -41.25 -20.95
C PRO A 161 47.96 -42.59 -20.67
N LEU A 162 47.26 -43.63 -20.17
CA LEU A 162 47.87 -44.93 -19.84
C LEU A 162 47.72 -46.00 -20.94
N LEU A 163 46.86 -45.78 -21.93
CA LEU A 163 46.70 -46.66 -23.10
C LEU A 163 47.27 -46.05 -24.41
N GLY A 164 47.86 -44.85 -24.34
CA GLY A 164 48.52 -44.18 -25.45
C GLY A 164 50.01 -44.52 -25.57
N GLY A 165 50.35 -45.81 -25.49
CA GLY A 165 51.69 -46.31 -25.76
C GLY A 165 51.73 -47.11 -27.06
N ILE A 166 52.46 -46.57 -28.05
CA ILE A 166 53.00 -47.21 -29.26
C ILE A 166 52.15 -47.14 -30.55
N GLN A 167 52.46 -46.13 -31.37
CA GLN A 167 52.77 -46.23 -32.81
C GLN A 167 53.57 -44.95 -33.15
N LYS A 168 54.91 -44.90 -33.09
CA LYS A 168 55.93 -45.42 -34.02
C LYS A 168 55.64 -45.18 -35.53
N TYR A 169 56.35 -44.16 -36.05
CA TYR A 169 56.73 -43.83 -37.44
C TYR A 169 55.58 -43.44 -38.40
N ASN A 170 55.69 -42.39 -39.24
CA ASN A 170 56.79 -42.17 -40.16
C ASN A 170 56.96 -40.69 -40.56
N ILE A 171 58.21 -40.28 -40.67
CA ILE A 171 58.67 -38.96 -41.12
C ILE A 171 58.57 -38.97 -42.64
N GLY A 172 57.60 -38.25 -43.19
CA GLY A 172 57.42 -38.04 -44.62
C GLY A 172 57.43 -36.56 -44.91
N ALA A 173 58.61 -36.05 -45.24
CA ALA A 173 58.81 -34.68 -45.69
C ALA A 173 57.91 -34.37 -46.89
N THR A 174 57.23 -33.23 -46.87
CA THR A 174 57.15 -32.33 -48.02
C THR A 174 56.81 -30.94 -47.53
N ASN A 175 57.81 -30.07 -47.68
CA ASN A 175 57.79 -28.66 -47.39
C ASN A 175 57.14 -27.96 -48.58
N VAL A 176 56.01 -27.28 -48.39
CA VAL A 176 55.53 -26.26 -49.34
C VAL A 176 55.20 -25.03 -48.53
N GLN A 177 56.14 -24.08 -48.57
CA GLN A 177 55.93 -22.70 -48.17
C GLN A 177 54.88 -22.06 -49.07
N ARG A 178 53.84 -21.47 -48.48
CA ARG A 178 53.07 -20.42 -49.13
C ARG A 178 52.75 -19.33 -48.11
N THR A 179 53.45 -18.21 -48.24
CA THR A 179 53.19 -16.94 -47.57
C THR A 179 52.13 -16.17 -48.34
N VAL A 180 50.97 -15.88 -47.74
CA VAL A 180 50.17 -14.67 -48.03
C VAL A 180 49.42 -14.33 -46.74
N GLY A 181 49.54 -13.08 -46.30
CA GLY A 181 49.22 -12.66 -44.93
C GLY A 181 47.76 -12.30 -44.65
N MET A 182 47.52 -12.01 -43.37
CA MET A 182 46.50 -11.06 -42.90
C MET A 182 46.73 -10.80 -41.40
N GLN A 183 46.91 -9.54 -41.00
CA GLN A 183 46.55 -9.06 -39.65
C GLN A 183 45.13 -8.46 -39.72
N PRO A 184 44.57 -7.87 -38.64
CA PRO A 184 43.96 -8.57 -37.51
C PRO A 184 42.53 -8.04 -37.26
N ALA A 185 41.67 -8.81 -36.61
CA ALA A 185 40.48 -8.25 -35.93
C ALA A 185 39.92 -9.31 -35.00
N PHE A 186 39.84 -9.03 -33.71
CA PHE A 186 38.59 -9.12 -32.96
C PHE A 186 38.84 -8.54 -31.56
N ASP A 187 38.43 -7.28 -31.43
CA ASP A 187 38.30 -6.54 -30.19
C ASP A 187 36.90 -6.79 -29.60
N GLY A 188 36.78 -6.59 -28.29
CA GLY A 188 35.81 -7.27 -27.43
C GLY A 188 34.33 -6.93 -27.58
N LEU A 189 33.51 -7.73 -26.88
CA LEU A 189 32.14 -7.37 -26.50
C LEU A 189 31.85 -7.77 -25.04
N ARG A 190 31.75 -6.71 -24.24
CA ARG A 190 31.14 -6.60 -22.91
C ARG A 190 29.62 -6.46 -23.10
N PRO A 191 28.74 -7.07 -22.29
CA PRO A 191 27.31 -6.79 -22.39
C PRO A 191 26.94 -5.53 -21.59
N GLU A 192 26.55 -4.47 -22.30
CA GLU A 192 25.75 -3.37 -21.75
C GLU A 192 24.27 -3.78 -21.71
N GLN A 193 23.65 -3.55 -20.56
CA GLN A 193 22.20 -3.57 -20.40
C GLN A 193 21.60 -2.32 -21.04
N LYS A 194 20.59 -2.50 -21.90
CA LYS A 194 19.71 -1.41 -22.31
C LYS A 194 18.34 -1.57 -21.66
N SER A 195 18.03 -0.54 -20.86
CA SER A 195 16.70 -0.05 -20.54
C SER A 195 15.84 0.12 -21.81
N SER A 196 14.56 -0.20 -21.71
CA SER A 196 13.52 0.42 -22.53
C SER A 196 12.24 0.48 -21.72
N ASP A 197 11.95 1.70 -21.29
CA ASP A 197 10.66 2.21 -20.86
C ASP A 197 9.50 1.72 -21.73
N THR A 198 8.38 1.40 -21.09
CA THR A 198 7.06 1.57 -21.70
C THR A 198 6.12 2.11 -20.62
N LYS A 199 5.79 3.39 -20.75
CA LYS A 199 4.79 4.13 -19.98
C LYS A 199 3.86 4.82 -20.99
N LEU A 200 2.63 5.11 -20.55
CA LEU A 200 1.47 5.71 -21.24
C LEU A 200 0.60 4.69 -22.00
N LEU A 201 -0.73 4.68 -21.91
CA LEU A 201 -1.74 5.68 -21.56
C LEU A 201 -3.04 4.87 -21.25
N MET A 202 -3.68 4.99 -20.07
CA MET A 202 -4.77 5.93 -19.73
C MET A 202 -6.01 5.87 -20.64
N ASP A 203 -7.17 5.65 -19.99
CA ASP A 203 -8.54 5.99 -20.39
C ASP A 203 -9.19 5.10 -21.48
N THR A 204 -10.42 4.59 -21.41
CA THR A 204 -11.67 5.04 -20.76
C THR A 204 -12.73 3.94 -20.92
N ASP A 205 -13.53 3.68 -19.89
CA ASP A 205 -14.93 3.24 -20.08
C ASP A 205 -15.73 4.43 -20.64
N PRO A 206 -16.77 4.22 -21.47
CA PRO A 206 -18.11 4.24 -20.88
C PRO A 206 -19.16 3.33 -21.57
N SER A 207 -20.07 2.85 -20.71
CA SER A 207 -21.54 2.80 -20.91
C SER A 207 -22.15 2.07 -22.12
N GLY A 208 -23.03 1.11 -21.81
CA GLY A 208 -24.46 1.29 -22.11
C GLY A 208 -25.11 0.36 -23.13
N ASP A 209 -26.35 -0.04 -22.78
CA ASP A 209 -27.39 -0.77 -23.53
C ASP A 209 -27.17 -2.28 -23.73
N GLY A 210 -28.14 -3.18 -23.48
CA GLY A 210 -29.58 -3.03 -23.27
C GLY A 210 -30.29 -4.20 -23.99
N ALA A 211 -31.37 -4.71 -23.38
CA ALA A 211 -32.38 -5.64 -23.92
C ALA A 211 -31.99 -7.13 -24.13
N ASP A 212 -32.48 -8.00 -23.24
CA ASP A 212 -33.66 -8.87 -23.47
C ASP A 212 -34.22 -9.39 -22.13
#